data_AF-A0AAV6EH99-F1
#
_entry.id   AF-A0AAV6EH99-F1
#
_cell.length_a   1.000
_cell.length_b   1.000
_cell.length_c   1.000
_cell.angle_alpha   90.00
_cell.angle_beta   90.00
_cell.angle_gamma   90.00
#
_symmetry.space_group_name_H-M   'P 1'
#
loop_
_entity.id
_entity.type
_entity.pdbx_description
1 polymer ?
#
loop_
_entity_poly.entity_id
_entity_poly.type
_entity_poly.pdbx_seq_one_letter_code
_entity_poly.pdbx_strand_id
1 'polypeptide(L)'
;MVGTALLCVLVPLAIIGYIYITIVGTFGDPTRARQGVRALDHFVNATIFNGYAWESVSSHAWRMRHKRWAKIVIFITDKFQKNHCQRANKREQPIIDLMLSRRLNEQTIGKRKSDENI
;
A
#
# COMPACT_ATOMS: atom_id res chain seq x y z
N MET A 1 -18.83 7.51 12.10
CA MET A 1 -19.92 6.50 12.05
C MET A 1 -20.02 5.81 10.70
N VAL A 2 -20.10 6.53 9.57
CA VAL A 2 -20.15 5.92 8.22
C VAL A 2 -18.94 5.01 7.94
N GLY A 3 -17.72 5.44 8.31
CA GLY A 3 -16.51 4.62 8.14
C GLY A 3 -16.54 3.31 8.94
N THR A 4 -17.10 3.32 10.15
CA THR A 4 -17.21 2.12 11.00
C THR A 4 -18.21 1.12 10.42
N ALA A 5 -19.36 1.59 9.95
CA ALA A 5 -20.36 0.73 9.30
C ALA A 5 -19.81 0.10 8.01
N LEU A 6 -19.02 0.87 7.24
CA LEU A 6 -18.33 0.36 6.06
C LEU A 6 -17.33 -0.76 6.43
N LEU A 7 -16.57 -0.59 7.52
CA LEU A 7 -15.63 -1.61 7.99
C LEU A 7 -16.32 -2.91 8.42
N CYS A 8 -17.52 -2.84 9.00
CA CYS A 8 -18.30 -4.04 9.35
C CYS A 8 -18.66 -4.90 8.13
N VAL A 9 -18.73 -4.31 6.93
CA VAL A 9 -18.97 -5.03 5.67
C VAL A 9 -17.65 -5.40 4.98
N LEU A 10 -16.68 -4.47 4.95
CA LEU A 10 -15.40 -4.69 4.29
C LEU A 10 -14.55 -5.78 4.96
N VAL A 11 -14.57 -5.88 6.30
CA VAL A 11 -13.75 -6.86 7.02
C VAL A 11 -14.18 -8.30 6.69
N PRO A 12 -15.47 -8.69 6.75
CA PRO A 12 -15.92 -9.99 6.28
C PRO A 12 -15.56 -10.28 4.82
N LEU A 13 -15.72 -9.29 3.93
CA LEU A 13 -15.34 -9.43 2.52
C LEU A 13 -13.84 -9.62 2.33
N ALA A 14 -13.01 -8.95 3.13
CA ALA A 14 -11.56 -9.13 3.10
C ALA A 14 -11.16 -10.54 3.54
N ILE A 15 -11.84 -11.13 4.53
CA ILE A 15 -11.63 -12.53 4.95
C ILE A 15 -11.97 -13.48 3.79
N ILE A 16 -13.13 -13.28 3.14
CA ILE A 16 -13.52 -14.07 1.95
C ILE A 16 -12.48 -13.91 0.84
N GLY A 17 -12.04 -12.69 0.58
CA GLY A 17 -10.99 -12.38 -0.40
C GLY A 17 -9.67 -13.09 -0.09
N TYR A 18 -9.26 -13.16 1.18
CA TYR A 18 -8.07 -13.87 1.61
C TYR A 18 -8.18 -15.38 1.37
N ILE A 19 -9.32 -15.99 1.71
CA ILE A 19 -9.58 -17.41 1.45
C ILE A 19 -9.53 -17.68 -0.06
N TYR A 20 -10.17 -16.82 -0.87
CA TYR A 20 -10.16 -16.91 -2.32
C TYR A 20 -8.74 -16.80 -2.91
N ILE A 21 -7.95 -15.82 -2.48
CA ILE A 21 -6.54 -15.66 -2.92
C ILE A 21 -5.72 -16.89 -2.57
N THR A 22 -5.96 -17.48 -1.40
CA THR A 22 -5.27 -18.71 -0.98
C THR A 22 -5.59 -19.88 -1.90
N ILE A 23 -6.87 -20.10 -2.22
CA ILE A 23 -7.32 -21.19 -3.11
C ILE A 23 -6.85 -20.98 -4.55
N VAL A 24 -7.01 -19.76 -5.10
CA VAL A 24 -6.61 -19.47 -6.49
C VAL A 24 -5.10 -19.42 -6.65
N GLY A 25 -4.36 -18.97 -5.63
CA GLY A 25 -2.91 -18.97 -5.64
C GLY A 25 -2.30 -20.37 -5.65
N THR A 26 -3.00 -21.38 -5.09
CA THR A 26 -2.53 -22.77 -5.06
C THR A 26 -3.05 -23.61 -6.23
N PHE A 27 -4.28 -23.37 -6.72
CA PHE A 27 -4.92 -24.24 -7.73
C PHE A 27 -5.33 -23.53 -9.03
N GLY A 28 -5.15 -22.21 -9.17
CA GLY A 28 -5.64 -21.42 -10.30
C GLY A 28 -4.60 -20.47 -10.90
N ASP A 29 -5.06 -19.46 -11.67
CA ASP A 29 -4.18 -18.44 -12.25
C ASP A 29 -3.68 -17.47 -11.15
N PRO A 30 -2.37 -17.47 -10.85
CA PRO A 30 -1.81 -16.63 -9.79
C PRO A 30 -1.90 -15.13 -10.12
N THR A 31 -2.24 -14.73 -11.36
CA THR A 31 -2.34 -13.32 -11.76
C THR A 31 -3.38 -12.55 -10.95
N ARG A 32 -4.57 -13.13 -10.74
CA ARG A 32 -5.62 -12.50 -9.93
C ARG A 32 -5.25 -12.48 -8.44
N ALA A 33 -4.65 -13.56 -7.94
CA ALA A 33 -4.14 -13.64 -6.58
C ALA A 33 -3.07 -12.57 -6.30
N ARG A 34 -2.13 -12.36 -7.23
CA ARG A 34 -1.08 -11.33 -7.13
C ARG A 34 -1.65 -9.91 -7.03
N GLN A 35 -2.71 -9.58 -7.77
CA GLN A 35 -3.36 -8.27 -7.68
C GLN A 35 -4.01 -8.06 -6.30
N GLY A 36 -4.66 -9.08 -5.76
CA GLY A 36 -5.23 -9.04 -4.41
C GLY A 36 -4.16 -8.86 -3.33
N VAL A 37 -3.06 -9.62 -3.39
CA VAL A 37 -1.93 -9.46 -2.47
C VAL A 37 -1.31 -8.06 -2.56
N ARG A 38 -1.20 -7.51 -3.78
CA ARG A 38 -0.69 -6.15 -3.99
C ARG A 38 -1.60 -5.09 -3.37
N ALA A 39 -2.92 -5.22 -3.50
CA ALA A 39 -3.87 -4.31 -2.86
C ALA A 39 -3.77 -4.37 -1.32
N LEU A 40 -3.60 -5.57 -0.77
CA LEU A 40 -3.39 -5.75 0.68
C LEU A 40 -2.06 -5.11 1.15
N ASP A 41 -0.99 -5.26 0.38
CA ASP A 41 0.30 -4.61 0.64
C ASP A 41 0.15 -3.08 0.70
N HIS A 42 -0.56 -2.48 -0.27
CA HIS A 42 -0.88 -1.05 -0.25
C HIS A 42 -1.71 -0.62 0.96
N PHE A 43 -2.70 -1.42 1.35
CA PHE A 43 -3.51 -1.17 2.56
C PHE A 43 -2.66 -1.21 3.84
N VAL A 44 -1.83 -2.24 3.99
CA VAL A 44 -0.89 -2.38 5.12
C VAL A 44 0.08 -1.20 5.17
N ASN A 45 0.61 -0.79 4.02
CA ASN A 45 1.48 0.38 3.93
C ASN A 45 0.81 1.65 4.44
N ALA A 46 -0.42 1.92 3.98
CA ALA A 46 -1.17 3.11 4.36
C ALA A 46 -1.56 3.11 5.85
N THR A 47 -1.98 1.96 6.38
CA THR A 47 -2.52 1.86 7.75
C THR A 47 -1.46 1.70 8.82
N ILE A 48 -0.42 0.90 8.59
CA ILE A 48 0.60 0.57 9.61
C ILE A 48 1.83 1.48 9.47
N PHE A 49 2.25 1.75 8.23
CA PHE A 49 3.50 2.46 7.96
C PHE A 49 3.30 3.94 7.61
N ASN A 50 2.05 4.42 7.66
CA ASN A 50 1.68 5.79 7.29
C ASN A 50 2.19 6.18 5.88
N GLY A 51 2.11 5.22 4.95
CA GLY A 51 2.49 5.38 3.55
C GLY A 51 1.34 5.84 2.67
N TYR A 52 1.63 6.02 1.38
CA TYR A 52 0.59 6.28 0.40
C TYR A 52 -0.19 4.99 0.08
N ALA A 53 -1.50 5.13 -0.09
CA ALA A 53 -2.39 4.01 -0.47
C ALA A 53 -2.13 3.47 -1.89
N TRP A 54 -1.27 4.12 -2.67
CA TRP A 54 -0.83 3.69 -4.01
C TRP A 54 0.67 3.35 -4.04
N GLU A 55 1.31 3.18 -2.88
CA GLU A 55 2.69 2.72 -2.74
C GLU A 55 2.75 1.42 -1.93
N SER A 56 3.59 0.49 -2.37
CA SER A 56 3.91 -0.77 -1.71
C SER A 56 4.72 -0.57 -0.43
N VAL A 57 4.60 -1.46 0.57
CA VAL A 57 5.48 -1.43 1.76
C VAL A 57 6.95 -1.50 1.35
N SER A 58 7.28 -2.31 0.35
CA SER A 58 8.65 -2.48 -0.15
C SER A 58 9.20 -1.21 -0.79
N SER A 59 8.38 -0.49 -1.57
CA SER A 59 8.79 0.81 -2.14
C SER A 59 8.99 1.84 -1.05
N HIS A 60 8.04 1.92 -0.12
CA HIS A 60 8.05 2.89 0.97
C HIS A 60 9.26 2.66 1.89
N ALA A 61 9.55 1.41 2.23
CA ALA A 61 10.72 1.04 3.02
C ALA A 61 12.01 1.52 2.36
N TRP A 62 12.18 1.35 1.05
CA TRP A 62 13.38 1.84 0.36
C TRP A 62 13.51 3.37 0.39
N ARG A 63 12.40 4.08 0.19
CA ARG A 63 12.36 5.54 0.27
C ARG A 63 12.72 6.03 1.68
N MET A 64 12.23 5.33 2.71
CA MET A 64 12.51 5.58 4.11
C MET A 64 13.68 4.76 4.69
N ARG A 65 14.61 4.26 3.87
CA ARG A 65 15.72 3.36 4.28
C ARG A 65 16.59 3.81 5.45
N HIS A 66 16.52 5.08 5.83
CA HIS A 66 17.18 5.62 7.02
C HIS A 66 16.47 5.24 8.33
N LYS A 67 15.15 4.97 8.31
CA LYS A 67 14.34 4.59 9.48
C LYS A 67 14.60 3.15 9.91
N ARG A 68 14.48 2.88 11.22
CA ARG A 68 14.72 1.54 11.80
C ARG A 68 13.80 0.47 11.22
N TRP A 69 12.49 0.74 11.15
CA TRP A 69 11.51 -0.19 10.60
C TRP A 69 11.81 -0.53 9.13
N ALA A 70 12.21 0.47 8.34
CA ALA A 70 12.52 0.30 6.93
C ALA A 70 13.75 -0.59 6.72
N LYS A 71 14.80 -0.42 7.55
CA LYS A 71 15.97 -1.31 7.55
C LYS A 71 15.59 -2.76 7.84
N ILE A 72 14.65 -2.98 8.78
CA ILE A 72 14.14 -4.33 9.10
C ILE A 72 13.41 -4.92 7.89
N VAL A 73 12.50 -4.18 7.26
CA VAL A 73 11.77 -4.62 6.06
C VAL A 73 12.74 -4.95 4.92
N ILE A 74 13.69 -4.06 4.63
CA ILE A 74 14.70 -4.27 3.59
C ILE A 74 15.53 -5.53 3.89
N PHE A 75 16.00 -5.68 5.13
CA PHE A 75 16.80 -6.84 5.53
C PHE A 75 16.03 -8.17 5.38
N ILE A 76 14.77 -8.21 5.82
CA ILE A 76 13.94 -9.41 5.70
C ILE A 76 13.67 -9.73 4.22
N THR A 77 13.25 -8.75 3.44
CA THR A 77 12.90 -8.95 2.03
C THR A 77 14.11 -9.30 1.16
N ASP A 78 15.29 -8.74 1.44
CA ASP A 78 16.53 -9.06 0.72
C ASP A 78 17.00 -10.50 0.93
N LYS A 79 16.61 -11.16 2.04
CA LYS A 79 16.85 -12.60 2.23
C LYS A 79 16.06 -13.47 1.27
N PHE A 80 14.84 -13.06 0.90
CA PHE A 80 14.00 -13.79 -0.06
C PHE A 80 14.34 -13.42 -1.50
N GLN A 81 14.64 -12.15 -1.75
CA GLN A 81 15.01 -11.65 -3.06
C GLN A 81 15.94 -10.45 -2.94
N LYS A 82 17.20 -10.58 -3.37
CA LYS A 82 18.19 -9.50 -3.33
C LYS A 82 17.69 -8.24 -4.04
N ASN A 83 17.90 -7.08 -3.41
CA ASN A 83 17.52 -5.75 -3.91
C ASN A 83 16.01 -5.62 -4.19
N HIS A 84 15.16 -6.34 -3.46
CA HIS A 84 13.72 -6.36 -3.68
C HIS A 84 13.10 -4.96 -3.50
N CYS A 85 13.36 -4.33 -2.35
CA CYS A 85 12.83 -3.00 -2.03
C CYS A 85 13.33 -1.93 -3.00
N GLN A 86 14.61 -1.98 -3.40
CA GLN A 86 15.15 -1.06 -4.40
C GLN A 86 14.42 -1.18 -5.75
N ARG A 87 14.19 -2.41 -6.22
CA ARG A 87 13.46 -2.66 -7.47
C ARG A 87 11.99 -2.32 -7.39
N ALA A 88 11.37 -2.48 -6.23
CA ALA A 88 10.00 -2.04 -5.98
C ALA A 88 9.92 -0.51 -6.08
N ASN A 89 10.80 0.20 -5.36
CA ASN A 89 10.83 1.65 -5.40
C ASN A 89 11.13 2.21 -6.78
N LYS A 90 12.11 1.67 -7.51
CA LYS A 90 12.40 2.10 -8.89
C LYS A 90 11.18 2.01 -9.82
N ARG A 91 10.27 1.07 -9.58
CA ARG A 91 9.04 0.89 -10.37
C ARG A 91 7.91 1.83 -9.94
N GLU A 92 7.79 2.11 -8.65
CA GLU A 92 6.64 2.83 -8.09
C GLU A 92 6.92 4.32 -7.86
N GLN A 93 8.18 4.72 -7.70
CA GLN A 93 8.56 6.11 -7.47
C GLN A 93 8.04 7.08 -8.54
N PRO A 94 8.07 6.75 -9.86
CA PRO A 94 7.51 7.65 -10.88
C PRO A 94 6.00 7.92 -10.70
N ILE A 95 5.24 6.94 -10.19
CA ILE A 95 3.81 7.12 -9.92
C ILE A 95 3.61 8.06 -8.74
N ILE A 96 4.42 7.91 -7.71
CA ILE A 96 4.38 8.78 -6.52
C ILE A 96 4.77 10.20 -6.91
N ASP A 97 5.84 10.36 -7.67
CA ASP A 97 6.32 11.66 -8.14
C ASP A 97 5.26 12.34 -9.02
N LEU A 98 4.57 11.59 -9.88
CA LEU A 98 3.43 12.10 -10.64
C LEU A 98 2.28 12.56 -9.73
N MET A 99 1.86 11.72 -8.78
CA MET A 99 0.77 12.05 -7.84
C MET A 99 1.08 13.33 -7.06
N LEU A 100 2.31 13.47 -6.57
CA LEU A 100 2.74 14.62 -5.77
C LEU A 100 2.96 15.88 -6.61
N SER A 101 3.67 15.78 -7.75
CA SER A 101 3.93 16.91 -8.63
C SER A 101 2.65 17.53 -9.19
N ARG A 102 1.60 16.71 -9.36
CA ARG A 102 0.28 17.14 -9.82
C ARG A 102 -0.72 17.40 -8.68
N ARG A 103 -0.31 17.24 -7.41
CA ARG A 103 -1.14 17.42 -6.20
C ARG A 103 -2.44 16.61 -6.26
N LEU A 104 -2.42 15.43 -6.89
CA LEU A 104 -3.61 14.59 -7.12
C LEU A 104 -4.15 13.94 -5.84
N ASN A 105 -3.33 13.90 -4.79
CA ASN A 105 -3.70 13.41 -3.48
C ASN A 105 -4.42 14.45 -2.61
N GLU A 106 -4.49 15.72 -3.06
CA GLU A 106 -5.11 16.78 -2.28
C GLU A 106 -6.62 16.87 -2.55
N GLN A 107 -7.38 17.25 -1.52
CA GLN A 107 -8.80 17.52 -1.67
C GLN A 107 -9.00 18.82 -2.45
N THR A 108 -9.53 18.72 -3.66
CA THR A 108 -9.81 19.88 -4.53
C THR A 108 -11.23 20.43 -4.40
N ILE A 109 -12.18 19.64 -3.90
CA ILE A 109 -13.59 20.01 -3.74
C ILE A 109 -14.02 19.82 -2.28
N GLY A 110 -14.72 20.80 -1.71
CA GLY A 110 -15.27 20.74 -0.35
C GLY A 110 -14.27 21.07 0.77
N LYS A 111 -13.23 21.86 0.49
CA LYS A 111 -12.36 22.42 1.54
C LYS A 111 -13.20 23.25 2.52
N ARG A 112 -13.07 22.99 3.82
CA ARG A 112 -13.71 23.83 4.84
C ARG A 112 -12.85 25.08 5.04
N LYS A 113 -13.47 26.25 5.27
CA LYS A 113 -12.76 27.52 5.55
C LYS A 113 -11.75 27.45 6.71
N SER A 114 -11.84 26.43 7.57
CA SER A 114 -10.86 26.15 8.64
C SER A 114 -9.50 25.68 8.14
N ASP A 115 -9.43 25.17 6.91
CA ASP A 115 -8.23 24.51 6.37
C ASP A 115 -7.33 25.49 5.58
N GLU A 116 -7.71 26.78 5.51
CA GLU A 116 -6.97 27.87 4.84
C GLU A 116 -6.18 28.77 5.80
N ASN A 117 -6.35 28.62 7.13
CA ASN A 117 -5.73 29.47 8.15
C ASN A 117 -4.67 28.75 9.02
N ILE A 118 -3.99 27.73 8.48
CA ILE A 118 -2.80 27.13 9.09
C ILE A 118 -1.65 27.18 8.07
#